data_AF-A0A1X7TPP0-F1
#
_entry.id   AF-A0A1X7TPP0-F1
#
_cell.length_a   1.000
_cell.length_b   1.000
_cell.length_c   1.000
_cell.angle_alpha   90.00
_cell.angle_beta   90.00
_cell.angle_gamma   90.00
#
_symmetry.space_group_name_H-M   'P 1'
#
loop_
_entity.id
_entity.type
_entity.pdbx_description
1 polymer ?
#
loop_
_entity_poly.entity_id
_entity_poly.type
_entity_poly.pdbx_seq_one_letter_code
_entity_poly.pdbx_strand_id
1 'polypeptide(L)' 'MTITNTGLTTLPKIRHEHIFLTNFSKMRVDLAAHTVSTTVAKAMRHFLTEEAEETANFIEKFDWLNVTNYQECY' A
#
# COMPACT_ATOMS: atom_id res chain seq x y z
N MET A 1 -21.17 -1.57 3.12
CA MET A 1 -20.18 -2.63 3.39
C MET A 1 -20.08 -2.78 4.90
N THR A 2 -20.82 -3.71 5.48
CA THR A 2 -20.84 -3.96 6.93
C THR A 2 -19.64 -4.82 7.31
N ILE A 3 -18.62 -4.19 7.90
CA ILE A 3 -17.43 -4.88 8.40
C ILE A 3 -17.85 -5.63 9.67
N THR A 4 -18.02 -6.94 9.58
CA THR A 4 -18.20 -7.80 10.75
C THR A 4 -16.90 -7.85 11.54
N ASN A 5 -16.88 -7.17 12.68
CA ASN A 5 -15.73 -7.06 13.59
C ASN A 5 -15.43 -8.41 14.26
N THR A 6 -14.67 -9.27 13.60
CA THR A 6 -13.89 -10.32 14.25
C THR A 6 -12.51 -9.69 14.58
N GLY A 7 -12.00 -9.88 15.80
CA GLY A 7 -10.93 -9.07 16.41
C GLY A 7 -9.58 -8.95 15.68
N LEU A 8 -9.42 -9.55 14.49
CA LEU A 8 -8.29 -9.37 13.58
C LEU A 8 -8.81 -8.95 12.20
N THR A 9 -9.10 -7.67 12.04
CA THR A 9 -9.49 -7.09 10.75
C THR A 9 -8.23 -6.83 9.90
N THR A 10 -8.21 -7.32 8.67
CA THR A 10 -7.18 -7.01 7.67
C THR A 10 -7.29 -5.56 7.22
N LEU A 11 -6.85 -4.64 8.08
CA LEU A 11 -6.81 -3.22 7.75
C LEU A 11 -5.63 -2.96 6.81
N PRO A 12 -5.87 -2.45 5.58
CA PRO A 12 -4.77 -1.94 4.77
C PRO A 12 -4.09 -0.82 5.55
N LYS A 13 -2.76 -0.70 5.44
CA LYS A 13 -1.93 0.30 6.15
C LYS A 13 -2.29 1.77 5.79
N ILE A 14 -3.31 1.97 4.96
CA ILE A 14 -3.77 3.26 4.44
C ILE A 14 -4.66 3.95 5.48
N ARG A 15 -4.27 5.17 5.81
CA ARG A 15 -5.02 6.13 6.63
C ARG A 15 -5.42 7.33 5.78
N HIS A 16 -6.31 8.18 6.27
CA HIS A 16 -6.77 9.39 5.58
C HIS A 16 -5.64 10.27 5.05
N GLU A 17 -4.55 10.42 5.81
CA GLU A 17 -3.35 11.19 5.43
C GLU A 17 -2.64 10.68 4.16
N HIS A 18 -2.85 9.42 3.78
CA HIS A 18 -2.27 8.85 2.55
C HIS A 18 -3.05 9.27 1.29
N ILE A 19 -4.32 9.64 1.45
CA ILE A 19 -5.19 10.11 0.36
C ILE A 19 -5.19 11.64 0.31
N PHE A 20 -5.32 12.26 1.48
CA PHE A 20 -5.35 13.71 1.63
C PHE A 20 -3.99 14.21 2.12
N LEU A 21 -3.14 14.52 1.15
CA LEU A 21 -1.77 14.97 1.41
C LEU A 21 -1.73 16.47 1.77
N THR A 22 -1.29 16.78 2.98
CA THR A 22 -0.93 18.14 3.38
C THR A 22 0.44 18.53 2.81
N ASN A 23 0.79 19.82 2.81
CA ASN A 23 2.11 20.28 2.33
C ASN A 23 3.29 19.59 3.05
N PHE A 24 3.14 19.29 4.34
CA PHE A 24 4.14 18.54 5.10
C PHE A 24 4.15 17.05 4.74
N SER A 25 2.96 16.46 4.54
CA SER A 25 2.83 15.03 4.20
C SER A 25 3.37 14.69 2.80
N LYS A 26 3.36 15.64 1.85
CA LYS A 26 3.88 15.40 0.48
C LYS A 26 5.36 15.06 0.43
N MET A 27 6.14 15.52 1.41
CA MET A 27 7.58 15.25 1.49
C MET A 27 7.91 13.92 2.18
N ARG A 28 6.91 13.23 2.74
CA ARG A 28 7.08 11.98 3.50
C ARG A 28 7.05 10.77 2.57
N VAL A 29 8.25 10.33 2.18
CA VAL A 29 8.43 9.17 1.28
C VAL A 29 7.92 7.87 1.92
N ASP A 30 8.00 7.75 3.25
CA ASP A 30 7.44 6.64 4.03
C ASP A 30 5.92 6.51 3.81
N LEU A 31 5.21 7.63 3.76
CA LEU A 31 3.77 7.66 3.53
C LEU A 31 3.43 7.15 2.12
N ALA A 32 4.20 7.58 1.11
CA ALA A 32 4.05 7.11 -0.26
C ALA A 32 4.40 5.62 -0.41
N ALA A 33 5.46 5.16 0.26
CA ALA A 33 5.88 3.76 0.24
C ALA A 33 4.82 2.82 0.81
N HIS A 34 4.11 3.23 1.87
CA HIS A 34 3.01 2.43 2.42
C HIS A 34 1.86 2.24 1.43
N THR A 35 1.51 3.27 0.65
CA THR A 35 0.46 3.19 -0.38
C THR A 35 0.80 2.24 -1.52
N VAL A 36 2.08 2.15 -1.90
CA VAL A 36 2.53 1.24 -2.98
C VAL A 36 3.02 -0.11 -2.46
N SER A 37 2.63 -0.50 -1.25
CA SER A 37 3.03 -1.79 -0.69
C SER A 37 2.21 -2.96 -1.24
N THR A 38 2.83 -4.13 -1.32
CA THR A 38 2.18 -5.39 -1.71
C THR A 38 0.97 -5.74 -0.83
N THR A 39 0.98 -5.34 0.44
CA THR A 39 -0.17 -5.52 1.33
C THR A 39 -1.40 -4.72 0.88
N VAL A 40 -1.20 -3.53 0.32
CA VAL A 40 -2.29 -2.72 -0.24
C VAL A 40 -2.81 -3.33 -1.53
N ALA A 41 -1.93 -3.78 -2.44
CA ALA A 41 -2.37 -4.45 -3.67
C ALA A 41 -3.26 -5.68 -3.38
N LYS A 42 -2.86 -6.51 -2.42
CA LYS A 42 -3.66 -7.66 -1.98
C LYS A 42 -4.98 -7.25 -1.35
N ALA A 43 -4.99 -6.20 -0.53
CA ALA A 43 -6.22 -5.66 0.04
C ALA A 43 -7.16 -5.09 -1.05
N MET A 44 -6.62 -4.39 -2.05
CA MET A 44 -7.39 -3.88 -3.18
C MET A 44 -8.05 -5.03 -3.95
N ARG A 45 -7.34 -6.12 -4.25
CA ARG A 45 -7.94 -7.29 -4.90
C ARG A 45 -8.99 -8.03 -4.06
N HIS A 46 -8.88 -7.98 -2.73
CA HIS A 46 -9.84 -8.65 -1.83
C HIS A 46 -11.09 -7.82 -1.56
N PHE A 47 -10.96 -6.50 -1.46
CA PHE A 47 -12.06 -5.62 -1.02
C PHE A 47 -12.69 -4.79 -2.14
N LEU A 48 -12.01 -4.64 -3.29
CA LEU A 48 -12.49 -3.83 -4.41
C LEU A 48 -12.85 -4.71 -5.62
N THR A 49 -13.60 -4.12 -6.55
CA THR A 49 -14.08 -4.72 -7.80
C THR A 49 -12.99 -4.79 -8.89
N GLU A 50 -13.28 -5.39 -10.06
CA GLU A 50 -12.34 -5.55 -11.20
C GLU A 50 -11.60 -4.26 -11.60
N GLU A 51 -12.22 -3.09 -11.43
CA GLU A 51 -11.61 -1.78 -11.73
C GLU A 51 -10.33 -1.52 -10.91
N ALA A 52 -10.18 -2.15 -9.73
CA ALA A 52 -8.99 -2.04 -8.90
C ALA A 52 -7.86 -3.00 -9.30
N GLU A 53 -8.08 -3.92 -10.26
CA GLU A 53 -7.10 -4.91 -10.66
C GLU A 53 -5.87 -4.26 -11.32
N GLU A 54 -6.09 -3.32 -12.24
CA GLU A 54 -4.99 -2.59 -12.88
C GLU A 54 -4.17 -1.78 -11.87
N THR A 55 -4.83 -1.20 -10.87
CA THR A 55 -4.17 -0.44 -9.81
C THR A 55 -3.34 -1.36 -8.91
N ALA A 56 -3.86 -2.53 -8.56
CA ALA A 56 -3.12 -3.53 -7.81
C ALA A 56 -1.88 -4.03 -8.58
N ASN A 57 -2.01 -4.23 -9.90
CA ASN A 57 -0.90 -4.61 -10.78
C ASN A 57 0.16 -3.51 -10.88
N PHE A 58 -0.24 -2.23 -10.90
CA PHE A 58 0.70 -1.12 -10.87
C PHE A 58 1.48 -1.06 -9.56
N ILE A 59 0.79 -1.21 -8.43
CA ILE A 59 1.39 -1.18 -7.09
C ILE A 59 2.46 -2.26 -6.94
N GLU A 60 2.19 -3.49 -7.38
CA GLU A 60 3.15 -4.60 -7.26
C GLU A 60 4.44 -4.38 -8.08
N LYS A 61 4.35 -3.70 -9.22
CA LYS A 61 5.53 -3.39 -10.04
C LYS A 61 6.46 -2.37 -9.38
N PHE A 62 5.95 -1.54 -8.47
CA PHE A 62 6.73 -0.50 -7.80
C PHE A 62 7.71 -1.09 -6.78
N ASP A 63 7.39 -2.24 -6.19
CA ASP A 63 8.25 -2.92 -5.20
C ASP A 63 9.57 -3.40 -5.84
N TRP A 64 9.57 -3.72 -7.13
CA TRP A 64 10.78 -4.07 -7.89
C TRP A 64 11.80 -2.93 -8.00
N LEU A 65 11.36 -1.68 -7.80
CA LEU A 65 12.24 -0.50 -7.89
C LEU A 65 12.96 -0.22 -6.57
N ASN A 66 12.57 -0.88 -5.48
CA ASN A 66 13.14 -0.69 -4.15
C ASN A 66 14.01 -1.88 -3.71
N VAL A 67 14.87 -2.38 -4.62
CA VAL A 67 15.82 -3.46 -4.32
C VAL A 67 17.08 -2.85 -3.70
N THR A 68 17.25 -3.03 -2.39
CA THR A 68 18.55 -2.80 -1.75
C THR A 68 19.53 -3.91 -2.15
N ASN A 69 20.71 -3.56 -2.65
CA ASN A 69 21.76 -4.53 -2.93
C ASN A 69 22.24 -5.13 -1.59
N TYR A 70 21.97 -6.41 -1.35
CA TYR A 70 22.41 -7.13 -0.15
C TYR A 70 23.92 -7.49 -0.16
N GLN A 71 24.75 -6.90 -1.04
CA GLN A 71 26.20 -7.12 -1.07
C GLN A 71 27.02 -6.25 -0.09
N GLU A 72 26.46 -5.88 1.05
CA GLU A 72 27.26 -5.38 2.19
C GLU A 72 27.09 -6.31 3.39
N CYS A 73 27.58 -7.54 3.22
CA CYS A 73 27.92 -8.44 4.32
C CYS A 73 29.27 -9.07 4.00
N TYR A 74 30.36 -8.38 4.31
CA TYR A 74 31.59 -8.91 4.94
C TYR A 74 32.43 -7.76 5.49
#